data_AF-A0A078H5J1-F1
#
_entry.id   AF-A0A078H5J1-F1
#
_cell.length_a   1.000
_cell.length_b   1.000
_cell.length_c   1.000
_cell.angle_alpha   90.00
_cell.angle_beta   90.00
_cell.angle_gamma   90.00
#
_symmetry.space_group_name_H-M   'P 1'
#
loop_
_entity.id
_entity.type
_entity.pdbx_description
1 polymer ?
#
loop_
_entity_poly.entity_id
_entity_poly.type
_entity_poly.pdbx_seq_one_letter_code
_entity_poly.pdbx_strand_id
1 'polypeptide(L)'
;MKPNVRLDNPQVGPSVSYACSLGDCTSLGVGTSCGDLDGKENISYAFNSYYQINDQLDTACKFPNISEVTKTDPSTGTCRFPIMIEPYYGGAAHVQVFFLSLVMAAAIAMISIL
;
A
#
# COMPACT_ATOMS: atom_id res chain seq x y z
N MET A 1 -11.39 -6.32 7.29
CA MET A 1 -12.18 -6.07 8.51
C MET A 1 -12.01 -7.25 9.44
N LYS A 2 -11.87 -7.03 10.76
CA LYS A 2 -11.77 -8.14 11.73
C LYS A 2 -13.04 -9.01 11.68
N PRO A 3 -12.94 -10.36 11.65
CA PRO A 3 -14.09 -11.26 11.50
C PRO A 3 -15.21 -11.07 12.51
N ASN A 4 -14.85 -10.76 13.76
CA ASN A 4 -15.79 -10.65 14.90
C ASN A 4 -16.48 -9.29 15.01
N VAL A 5 -16.18 -8.34 14.12
CA VAL A 5 -16.81 -7.03 14.13
C VAL A 5 -18.17 -7.14 13.45
N ARG A 6 -19.17 -6.50 14.06
CA ARG A 6 -20.52 -6.41 13.51
C ARG A 6 -20.66 -5.19 12.61
N LEU A 7 -21.49 -5.30 11.57
CA LEU A 7 -21.74 -4.22 10.61
C LEU A 7 -22.44 -3.00 11.25
N ASP A 8 -23.19 -3.23 12.34
CA ASP A 8 -23.87 -2.18 13.12
C ASP A 8 -22.94 -1.43 14.09
N ASN A 9 -21.64 -1.77 14.13
CA ASN A 9 -20.69 -1.03 14.93
C ASN A 9 -20.63 0.43 14.44
N PRO A 10 -20.87 1.43 15.31
CA PRO A 10 -20.95 2.83 14.91
C PRO A 10 -19.65 3.39 14.31
N GLN A 11 -18.52 2.70 14.49
CA GLN A 11 -17.24 3.08 13.88
C GLN A 11 -17.11 2.63 12.42
N VAL A 12 -17.93 1.67 11.95
CA VAL A 12 -17.81 1.11 10.60
C VAL A 12 -18.08 2.18 9.54
N GLY A 13 -19.24 2.86 9.61
CA GLY A 13 -19.62 3.88 8.63
C GLY A 13 -18.57 4.99 8.47
N PRO A 14 -18.19 5.70 9.55
CA PRO A 14 -17.17 6.74 9.49
C PRO A 14 -15.81 6.24 8.97
N SER A 15 -15.42 5.02 9.35
CA SER A 15 -14.14 4.43 8.93
C SER A 15 -14.11 4.11 7.44
N VAL A 16 -15.19 3.54 6.90
CA VAL A 16 -15.32 3.28 5.46
C VAL A 16 -15.30 4.58 4.67
N SER A 17 -16.08 5.58 5.11
CA SER A 17 -16.10 6.90 4.48
C SER A 17 -14.71 7.53 4.46
N TYR A 18 -13.97 7.47 5.58
CA TYR A 18 -12.60 7.95 5.65
C TYR A 18 -11.66 7.20 4.71
N ALA A 19 -11.70 5.86 4.74
CA ALA A 19 -10.89 5.01 3.88
C ALA A 19 -11.08 5.34 2.38
N CYS A 20 -12.33 5.44 1.93
CA CYS A 20 -12.64 5.75 0.54
C CYS A 20 -12.36 7.22 0.16
N SER A 21 -12.34 8.15 1.12
CA SER A 21 -11.97 9.54 0.84
C SER A 21 -10.48 9.72 0.53
N LEU A 22 -9.64 8.78 0.96
CA LEU A 22 -8.18 8.78 0.80
C LEU A 22 -7.68 7.47 0.15
N GLY A 23 -8.58 6.77 -0.54
CA GLY A 23 -8.32 5.50 -1.20
C GLY A 23 -9.08 5.41 -2.50
N ASP A 24 -8.88 4.33 -3.25
CA ASP A 24 -9.64 4.02 -4.46
C ASP A 24 -10.70 2.95 -4.19
N CYS A 25 -11.95 3.39 -4.04
CA CYS A 25 -13.12 2.52 -3.86
C CYS A 25 -13.97 2.36 -5.13
N THR A 26 -13.47 2.78 -6.31
CA THR A 26 -14.27 2.76 -7.56
C THR A 26 -14.72 1.35 -7.95
N SER A 27 -13.91 0.34 -7.63
CA SER A 27 -14.22 -1.08 -7.88
C SER A 27 -15.33 -1.64 -7.01
N LEU A 28 -15.86 -0.89 -6.04
CA LEU A 28 -17.03 -1.27 -5.23
C LEU A 28 -18.36 -0.80 -5.83
N GLY A 29 -18.32 -0.02 -6.91
CA GLY A 29 -19.52 0.45 -7.58
C GLY A 29 -20.34 -0.69 -8.19
N VAL A 30 -21.65 -0.48 -8.33
CA VAL A 30 -22.54 -1.45 -9.00
C VAL A 30 -22.05 -1.66 -10.45
N GLY A 31 -21.93 -2.93 -10.86
CA GLY A 31 -21.46 -3.31 -12.21
C GLY A 31 -19.94 -3.25 -12.41
N THR A 32 -19.17 -3.07 -11.34
CA THR A 32 -17.70 -3.10 -11.38
C THR A 32 -17.14 -4.44 -10.87
N SER A 33 -15.82 -4.62 -10.89
CA SER A 33 -15.16 -5.90 -10.59
C SER A 33 -15.43 -6.44 -9.18
N CYS A 34 -15.69 -5.56 -8.20
CA CYS A 34 -16.02 -5.90 -6.81
C CYS A 34 -17.42 -5.41 -6.40
N GLY A 35 -18.33 -5.19 -7.35
CA GLY A 35 -19.69 -4.72 -7.08
C GLY A 35 -20.58 -5.71 -6.32
N ASP A 36 -20.24 -7.01 -6.36
CA ASP A 36 -21.02 -8.10 -5.75
C ASP A 36 -20.47 -8.57 -4.39
N LEU A 37 -19.50 -7.85 -3.81
CA LEU A 37 -18.96 -8.17 -2.48
C LEU A 37 -20.02 -8.00 -1.39
N ASP A 38 -19.98 -8.87 -0.38
CA ASP A 38 -20.80 -8.71 0.81
C ASP A 38 -20.38 -7.48 1.64
N GLY A 39 -21.16 -7.13 2.66
CA GLY A 39 -20.88 -5.95 3.49
C GLY A 39 -19.49 -5.98 4.16
N LYS A 40 -19.02 -7.14 4.65
CA LYS A 40 -17.72 -7.27 5.31
C LYS A 40 -16.57 -7.25 4.32
N GLU A 41 -16.76 -7.87 3.16
CA GLU A 41 -15.81 -7.87 2.05
C GLU A 41 -15.64 -6.46 1.49
N ASN A 42 -16.73 -5.72 1.30
CA ASN A 42 -16.73 -4.34 0.85
C ASN A 42 -15.96 -3.41 1.82
N ILE A 43 -16.21 -3.54 3.12
CA ILE A 43 -15.45 -2.82 4.17
C ILE A 43 -13.96 -3.21 4.11
N SER A 44 -13.67 -4.49 3.93
CA SER A 44 -12.29 -4.98 3.84
C SER A 44 -11.58 -4.42 2.62
N TYR A 45 -12.26 -4.28 1.49
CA TYR A 45 -11.73 -3.69 0.27
C TYR A 45 -11.40 -2.22 0.47
N ALA A 46 -12.32 -1.44 1.06
CA ALA A 46 -12.09 -0.03 1.37
C ALA A 46 -10.86 0.16 2.27
N PHE A 47 -10.76 -0.65 3.33
CA PHE A 47 -9.61 -0.61 4.25
C PHE A 47 -8.30 -1.00 3.56
N ASN A 48 -8.33 -2.03 2.69
CA ASN A 48 -7.16 -2.42 1.92
C ASN A 48 -6.74 -1.29 0.97
N SER A 49 -7.67 -0.71 0.23
CA SER A 49 -7.36 0.39 -0.70
C SER A 49 -6.67 1.56 0.00
N TYR A 50 -7.22 1.99 1.15
CA TYR A 50 -6.57 3.01 2.00
C TYR A 50 -5.18 2.58 2.47
N TYR A 51 -5.05 1.37 3.04
CA TYR A 51 -3.78 0.85 3.54
C TYR A 51 -2.69 0.81 2.46
N GLN A 52 -3.06 0.36 1.26
CA GLN A 52 -2.17 0.20 0.13
C GLN A 52 -1.70 1.54 -0.45
N ILE A 53 -2.59 2.54 -0.53
CA ILE A 53 -2.26 3.90 -1.00
C ILE A 53 -1.40 4.68 0.00
N ASN A 54 -1.45 4.31 1.28
CA ASN A 54 -0.69 4.94 2.36
C ASN A 54 0.55 4.10 2.73
N ASP A 55 1.25 3.58 1.73
CA ASP A 55 2.53 2.87 1.83
C ASP A 55 2.57 1.67 2.79
N GLN A 56 1.40 1.09 3.08
CA GLN A 56 1.26 -0.06 3.97
C GLN A 56 1.87 0.15 5.37
N LEU A 57 2.02 1.41 5.79
CA LEU A 57 2.58 1.75 7.09
C LEU A 57 1.70 1.19 8.22
N ASP A 58 2.31 0.83 9.35
CA ASP A 58 1.55 0.37 10.53
C ASP A 58 0.51 1.41 10.98
N THR A 59 0.84 2.70 10.81
CA THR A 59 -0.05 3.84 11.09
C THR A 59 -1.22 3.95 10.11
N ALA A 60 -1.13 3.34 8.93
CA ALA A 60 -2.20 3.29 7.92
C ALA A 60 -3.25 2.21 8.25
N CYS A 61 -2.99 1.27 9.16
CA CYS A 61 -4.04 0.43 9.76
C CYS A 61 -4.84 1.23 10.81
N LYS A 62 -5.40 2.37 10.37
CA LYS A 62 -5.88 3.47 11.21
C LYS A 62 -7.26 3.22 11.85
N PHE A 63 -7.85 2.04 11.67
CA PHE A 63 -9.20 1.73 12.12
C PHE A 63 -9.16 0.80 13.35
N PRO A 64 -8.79 1.32 14.54
CA PRO A 64 -8.53 0.50 15.71
C PRO A 64 -9.76 -0.32 16.08
N ASN A 65 -9.52 -1.54 16.56
CA ASN A 65 -10.53 -2.51 16.96
C ASN A 65 -11.45 -3.03 15.85
N ILE A 66 -11.37 -2.51 14.62
CA ILE A 66 -12.22 -2.98 13.51
C ILE A 66 -11.46 -3.42 12.24
N SER A 67 -10.22 -2.99 12.06
CA SER A 67 -9.32 -3.49 11.02
C SER A 67 -8.21 -4.38 11.58
N GLU A 68 -7.66 -5.22 10.71
CA GLU A 68 -6.43 -5.98 10.91
C GLU A 68 -5.73 -6.17 9.56
N VAL A 69 -4.42 -6.31 9.58
CA VAL A 69 -3.64 -6.73 8.41
C VAL A 69 -3.70 -8.24 8.32
N THR A 70 -3.94 -8.76 7.12
CA THR A 70 -3.95 -10.20 6.83
C THR A 70 -2.98 -10.54 5.70
N LYS A 71 -2.40 -11.73 5.75
CA LYS A 71 -1.60 -12.32 4.68
C LYS A 71 -2.42 -13.21 3.74
N THR A 72 -3.69 -13.44 4.08
CA THR A 72 -4.61 -14.24 3.27
C THR A 72 -5.24 -13.32 2.24
N ASP A 73 -5.13 -13.67 0.96
CA ASP A 73 -5.76 -12.94 -0.13
C ASP A 73 -7.29 -13.13 -0.09
N PRO A 74 -8.07 -12.05 0.16
CA PRO A 74 -9.53 -12.12 0.19
C PRO A 74 -10.17 -11.96 -1.20
N SER A 75 -9.36 -11.92 -2.28
CA SER A 75 -9.87 -11.83 -3.66
C SER A 75 -10.77 -13.00 -4.01
N THR A 76 -11.88 -12.72 -4.71
CA THR A 76 -12.87 -13.71 -5.11
C THR A 76 -13.46 -13.37 -6.49
N GLY A 77 -13.71 -14.38 -7.32
CA GLY A 77 -14.26 -14.20 -8.66
C GLY A 77 -13.49 -13.17 -9.50
N THR A 78 -14.20 -12.11 -9.91
CA THR A 78 -13.65 -10.97 -10.66
C THR A 78 -13.01 -9.91 -9.78
N CYS A 79 -13.26 -9.93 -8.47
CA CYS A 79 -12.75 -8.95 -7.53
C CYS A 79 -11.32 -9.29 -7.12
N ARG A 80 -10.41 -8.32 -7.29
CA ARG A 80 -9.02 -8.41 -6.86
C ARG A 80 -8.74 -7.34 -5.83
N PHE A 81 -8.24 -7.74 -4.66
CA PHE A 81 -7.74 -6.81 -3.68
C PHE A 81 -6.35 -6.35 -4.12
N PRO A 82 -6.16 -5.08 -4.46
CA PRO A 82 -4.88 -4.62 -4.97
C PRO A 82 -3.80 -4.73 -3.90
N ILE A 83 -2.60 -5.13 -4.32
CA ILE A 83 -1.37 -5.01 -3.54
C ILE A 83 -0.55 -3.94 -4.25
N MET A 84 -0.42 -2.76 -3.65
CA MET A 84 0.50 -1.74 -4.17
C MET A 84 1.86 -2.02 -3.57
N ILE A 85 2.67 -2.79 -4.29
CA ILE A 85 4.07 -2.99 -3.90
C ILE A 85 4.76 -1.64 -4.04
N GLU A 86 5.19 -1.04 -2.94
CA GLU A 86 6.23 0.00 -3.01
C GLU A 86 7.50 -0.68 -3.54
N PRO A 87 8.01 -0.32 -4.74
CA PRO A 87 9.24 -0.90 -5.24
C PRO A 87 10.39 -0.48 -4.31
N TYR A 88 10.87 -1.41 -3.49
CA TYR A 88 12.04 -1.21 -2.66
C TYR A 88 13.28 -1.06 -3.56
N TYR A 89 13.65 0.17 -3.91
CA TYR A 89 14.88 0.48 -4.65
C TYR A 89 16.16 0.30 -3.80
N GLY A 90 16.09 -0.39 -2.66
CA GLY A 90 17.22 -0.58 -1.72
C GLY A 90 18.22 -1.68 -2.10
N GLY A 91 18.38 -1.98 -3.39
CA GLY A 91 19.29 -3.03 -3.87
C GLY A 91 20.49 -2.55 -4.68
N ALA A 92 20.50 -1.32 -5.18
CA ALA A 92 21.67 -0.74 -5.86
C ALA A 92 22.40 0.16 -4.88
N ALA A 93 23.11 -0.49 -3.96
CA ALA A 93 23.97 0.18 -3.00
C ALA A 93 24.84 1.22 -3.71
N HIS A 94 24.85 2.39 -3.10
CA HIS A 94 25.70 3.56 -3.30
C HIS A 94 27.20 3.21 -3.12
N VAL A 95 27.70 2.22 -3.86
CA VAL A 95 29.10 1.77 -3.84
C VAL A 95 29.78 2.14 -5.16
N GLN A 96 29.07 2.10 -6.29
CA GLN A 96 29.72 2.32 -7.59
C GLN A 96 30.12 3.79 -7.85
N VAL A 97 29.37 4.76 -7.34
CA VAL A 97 29.61 6.18 -7.62
C VAL A 97 30.85 6.70 -6.88
N PHE A 98 31.05 6.27 -5.63
CA PHE A 98 32.23 6.67 -4.83
C PHE A 98 33.55 6.20 -5.45
N PHE A 99 33.60 4.95 -5.93
CA PHE A 99 34.81 4.43 -6.58
C PHE A 99 35.10 5.16 -7.89
N LEU A 100 34.09 5.46 -8.70
CA LEU A 100 34.30 6.18 -9.97
C LEU A 100 34.82 7.61 -9.76
N SER A 101 34.27 8.33 -8.78
CA SER A 101 34.67 9.72 -8.49
C SER A 101 36.11 9.82 -7.98
N LEU A 102 36.58 8.88 -7.16
CA LEU A 102 37.94 8.91 -6.62
C LEU A 102 38.99 8.62 -7.72
N VAL A 103 38.69 7.68 -8.62
CA VAL A 103 39.57 7.32 -9.74
C VAL A 103 39.68 8.46 -10.76
N MET A 104 38.55 9.13 -11.04
CA MET A 104 38.53 10.32 -11.89
C MET A 104 39.35 11.48 -11.29
N ALA A 105 39.22 11.74 -9.98
CA ALA A 105 39.98 12.79 -9.32
C ALA A 105 41.50 12.51 -9.32
N ALA A 106 41.91 11.25 -9.09
CA ALA A 106 43.30 10.84 -9.14
C ALA A 106 43.89 10.96 -10.56
N ALA A 107 43.14 10.59 -11.59
CA ALA A 107 43.56 10.72 -12.99
C ALA A 107 43.75 12.19 -13.41
N ILE A 108 42.83 13.07 -13.03
CA ILE A 108 42.93 14.52 -13.32
C ILE A 108 44.13 15.15 -12.60
N ALA A 109 44.39 14.77 -11.35
CA ALA A 109 45.54 15.27 -10.59
C ALA A 109 46.88 14.83 -11.20
N MET A 110 46.99 13.59 -11.70
CA MET A 110 48.23 13.09 -12.32
C MET A 110 48.53 13.78 -13.67
N ILE A 111 47.51 14.15 -14.44
CA ILE A 111 47.70 14.85 -15.73
C ILE A 111 48.20 16.29 -15.52
N SER A 112 47.93 16.89 -14.35
CA SER A 112 48.30 18.28 -14.05
C SER A 112 49.72 18.42 -13.46
N ILE A 113 50.42 17.29 -13.23
CA ILE A 113 51.78 17.22 -12.66
C ILE A 113 52.82 16.79 -13.71
N LEU A 114 52.38 16.43 -14.93
CA LEU A 114 53.20 16.22 -16.13
C LEU A 114 53.22 17.49 -16.99
#